data_AF-A0A9Q1R7Z5-F1
#
_entry.id   AF-A0A9Q1R7Z5-F1
#
_cell.length_a   1.000
_cell.length_b   1.000
_cell.length_c   1.000
_cell.angle_alpha   90.00
_cell.angle_beta   90.00
_cell.angle_gamma   90.00
#
_symmetry.space_group_name_H-M   'P 1'
#
loop_
_entity.id
_entity.type
_entity.pdbx_description
1 polymer ?
#
loop_
_entity_poly.entity_id
_entity_poly.type
_entity_poly.pdbx_seq_one_letter_code
_entity_poly.pdbx_strand_id
1 'polypeptide(L)'
;MLVLFERPAGFALFKVLDEGNLSKVEDLSKEFTTSDSARKVVKLNAFSKFENTSEALSAATLLIDSKPSKGLRKFLEAHCEGETLGVADSKLGNAIKEKLQQLECVLNNVVMELMRGLRSQLTELISSLATQDLAPMSLGLSHSLSRYKLKFSPDKVNFLL
;
A
#
# COMPACT_ATOMS: atom_id res chain seq x y z
N MET A 1 -11.92 -10.86 -3.71
CA MET A 1 -10.87 -10.47 -2.74
C MET A 1 -10.27 -9.12 -3.15
N LEU A 2 -10.09 -8.21 -2.20
CA LEU A 2 -9.38 -6.94 -2.37
C LEU A 2 -7.97 -7.04 -1.78
N VAL A 3 -6.99 -6.35 -2.35
CA VAL A 3 -5.62 -6.27 -1.84
C VAL A 3 -5.30 -4.81 -1.53
N LEU A 4 -4.97 -4.55 -0.27
CA LEU A 4 -4.55 -3.22 0.19
C LEU A 4 -3.10 -2.99 -0.18
N PHE A 5 -2.82 -1.89 -0.86
CA PHE A 5 -1.48 -1.51 -1.26
C PHE A 5 -1.14 -0.12 -0.74
N GLU A 6 -0.08 -0.05 0.07
CA GLU A 6 0.34 1.15 0.76
C GLU A 6 1.56 1.72 0.08
N ARG A 7 1.47 2.98 -0.35
CA ARG A 7 2.57 3.65 -1.06
C ARG A 7 2.79 5.06 -0.55
N PRO A 8 4.00 5.62 -0.76
CA PRO A 8 4.28 7.01 -0.42
C PRO A 8 3.33 8.02 -1.07
N ALA A 9 2.76 7.66 -2.22
CA ALA A 9 1.80 8.49 -2.94
C ALA A 9 0.37 8.39 -2.40
N GLY A 10 0.02 7.35 -1.64
CA GLY A 10 -1.35 7.09 -1.22
C GLY A 10 -1.66 5.63 -0.93
N PHE A 11 -2.95 5.38 -0.67
CA PHE A 11 -3.52 4.04 -0.51
C PHE A 11 -4.19 3.60 -1.81
N ALA A 12 -3.90 2.39 -2.26
CA ALA A 12 -4.55 1.78 -3.41
C ALA A 12 -5.26 0.49 -2.99
N LEU A 13 -6.44 0.27 -3.53
CA LEU A 13 -7.17 -1.00 -3.43
C LEU A 13 -7.23 -1.63 -4.81
N PHE A 14 -6.69 -2.84 -4.90
CA PHE A 14 -6.76 -3.65 -6.11
C PHE A 14 -7.77 -4.78 -5.89
N LYS A 15 -8.72 -4.92 -6.80
CA LYS A 15 -9.63 -6.07 -6.83
C LYS A 15 -8.99 -7.18 -7.66
N VAL A 16 -8.91 -8.37 -7.07
CA VAL A 16 -8.43 -9.56 -7.77
C VAL A 16 -9.62 -10.13 -8.56
N LEU A 17 -9.44 -10.27 -9.87
CA LEU A 17 -10.49 -10.75 -10.78
C LEU A 17 -10.39 -12.26 -11.02
N ASP A 18 -9.17 -12.79 -11.04
CA ASP A 18 -8.93 -14.20 -11.31
C ASP A 18 -8.46 -14.92 -10.04
N GLU A 19 -9.42 -15.42 -9.26
CA GLU A 19 -9.14 -16.21 -8.07
C GLU A 19 -8.78 -17.69 -8.39
N GLY A 20 -9.03 -18.15 -9.62
CA GLY A 20 -8.79 -19.54 -10.04
C GLY A 20 -7.31 -19.85 -10.32
N ASN A 21 -6.58 -18.89 -10.89
CA ASN A 21 -5.13 -19.01 -11.15
C ASN A 21 -4.24 -18.77 -9.91
N LEU A 22 -4.82 -18.37 -8.78
CA LEU A 22 -4.11 -18.12 -7.52
C LEU A 22 -3.52 -19.38 -6.85
N SER A 23 -3.88 -20.57 -7.34
CA SER A 23 -3.46 -21.85 -6.77
C SER A 23 -1.99 -22.21 -7.07
N LYS A 24 -1.38 -21.63 -8.11
CA LYS A 24 0.02 -21.87 -8.51
C LYS A 24 0.84 -20.60 -8.40
N VAL A 25 1.49 -20.43 -7.24
CA VAL A 25 2.36 -19.29 -6.93
C VAL A 25 3.45 -19.06 -7.99
N GLU A 26 3.97 -20.13 -8.60
CA GLU A 26 5.00 -20.04 -9.64
C GLU A 26 4.52 -19.36 -10.92
N ASP A 27 3.27 -19.60 -11.33
CA ASP A 27 2.70 -19.03 -12.54
C ASP A 27 2.24 -17.59 -12.31
N LEU A 28 1.89 -17.22 -11.07
CA LEU A 28 1.56 -15.85 -10.70
C LEU A 28 2.67 -14.86 -11.09
N SER A 29 3.92 -15.22 -10.80
CA SER A 29 5.07 -14.37 -11.11
C SER A 29 5.20 -14.08 -12.61
N LYS A 30 4.82 -15.05 -13.47
CA LYS A 30 4.84 -14.92 -14.93
C LYS A 30 3.72 -13.99 -15.40
N GLU A 31 2.54 -14.09 -14.82
CA GLU A 31 1.39 -13.22 -15.12
C GLU A 31 1.64 -11.75 -14.76
N PHE A 32 2.58 -11.43 -13.88
CA PHE A 32 3.00 -10.05 -13.57
C PHE A 32 4.23 -9.57 -14.35
N THR A 33 4.67 -10.34 -15.35
CA THR A 33 5.81 -9.95 -16.21
C THR A 33 5.41 -8.87 -17.21
N THR A 34 4.19 -8.92 -17.76
CA THR A 34 3.65 -7.91 -18.68
C THR A 34 2.48 -7.15 -18.05
N SER A 35 2.31 -5.89 -18.47
CA SER A 35 1.26 -5.02 -17.94
C SER A 35 -0.15 -5.48 -18.37
N ASP A 36 -0.28 -6.03 -19.57
CA ASP A 36 -1.56 -6.53 -20.09
C ASP A 36 -2.08 -7.77 -19.36
N SER A 37 -1.19 -8.70 -18.98
CA SER A 37 -1.59 -9.86 -18.17
C SER A 37 -1.92 -9.44 -16.74
N ALA A 38 -1.13 -8.53 -16.15
CA ALA A 38 -1.40 -8.00 -14.82
C ALA A 38 -2.79 -7.34 -14.75
N ARG A 39 -3.20 -6.57 -15.77
CA ARG A 39 -4.54 -5.96 -15.85
C ARG A 39 -5.69 -6.96 -15.90
N LYS A 40 -5.44 -8.19 -16.34
CA LYS A 40 -6.44 -9.28 -16.35
C LYS A 40 -6.57 -9.93 -14.98
N VAL A 41 -5.46 -10.04 -14.23
CA VAL A 41 -5.44 -10.65 -12.89
C VAL A 41 -5.96 -9.67 -11.84
N VAL A 42 -5.56 -8.40 -11.93
CA VAL A 42 -5.89 -7.36 -10.94
C VAL A 42 -6.40 -6.09 -11.62
N LYS A 43 -7.43 -5.50 -10.99
CA LYS A 43 -8.01 -4.23 -11.42
C LYS A 43 -7.93 -3.22 -10.29
N LEU A 44 -7.49 -2.00 -10.60
CA LEU A 44 -7.54 -0.90 -9.64
C LEU A 44 -9.01 -0.60 -9.33
N ASN A 45 -9.41 -0.76 -8.07
CA ASN A 45 -10.76 -0.46 -7.61
C ASN A 45 -10.84 1.00 -7.14
N ALA A 46 -9.90 1.40 -6.29
CA ALA A 46 -9.84 2.74 -5.74
C ALA A 46 -8.41 3.16 -5.47
N PHE A 47 -8.14 4.47 -5.62
CA PHE A 47 -6.86 5.07 -5.28
C PHE A 47 -7.10 6.37 -4.52
N SER A 48 -6.60 6.45 -3.29
CA SER A 48 -6.60 7.65 -2.47
C SER A 48 -5.18 8.20 -2.41
N LYS A 49 -4.94 9.27 -3.17
CA LYS A 49 -3.67 10.01 -3.15
C LYS A 49 -3.58 10.85 -1.87
N PHE A 50 -2.40 10.90 -1.26
CA PHE A 50 -2.16 11.86 -0.18
C PHE A 50 -2.04 13.28 -0.74
N GLU A 51 -2.70 14.23 -0.10
CA GLU A 51 -2.62 15.63 -0.53
C GLU A 51 -1.26 16.24 -0.19
N ASN A 52 -0.72 15.90 0.99
CA ASN A 52 0.47 16.54 1.55
C ASN A 52 1.46 15.52 2.13
N THR A 53 2.76 15.87 2.14
CA THR A 53 3.82 15.04 2.73
C THR A 53 3.62 14.78 4.22
N SER A 54 2.98 15.70 4.95
CA SER A 54 2.67 15.50 6.37
C SER A 54 1.67 14.38 6.60
N GLU A 55 0.68 14.23 5.70
CA GLU A 55 -0.29 13.15 5.78
C GLU A 55 0.38 11.82 5.45
N ALA A 56 1.21 11.79 4.40
CA ALA A 56 2.01 10.63 4.03
C ALA A 56 2.96 10.19 5.17
N LEU A 57 3.59 11.15 5.86
CA LEU A 57 4.46 10.89 7.03
C LEU A 57 3.68 10.32 8.21
N SER A 58 2.54 10.92 8.54
CA SER A 58 1.69 10.45 9.63
C SER A 58 1.17 9.04 9.34
N ALA A 59 0.73 8.78 8.10
CA ALA A 59 0.30 7.45 7.67
C ALA A 59 1.46 6.45 7.77
N ALA A 60 2.62 6.74 7.19
CA ALA A 60 3.78 5.86 7.23
C ALA A 60 4.27 5.56 8.65
N THR A 61 4.23 6.54 9.56
CA THR A 61 4.59 6.36 10.97
C THR A 61 3.61 5.41 11.66
N LEU A 62 2.30 5.59 11.45
CA LEU A 62 1.29 4.69 12.00
C LEU A 62 1.40 3.27 11.42
N LEU A 63 1.76 3.14 10.14
CA LEU A 63 2.01 1.84 9.52
C LEU A 63 3.22 1.11 10.12
N ILE A 64 4.27 1.84 10.51
CA ILE A 64 5.42 1.26 11.22
C ILE A 64 5.02 0.71 12.59
N ASP A 65 4.06 1.35 13.25
CA ASP A 65 3.49 0.88 14.51
C ASP A 65 2.37 -0.17 14.29
N SER A 66 2.16 -0.63 13.06
CA SER A 66 1.09 -1.54 12.63
C SER A 66 -0.33 -1.04 12.98
N LYS A 67 -0.56 0.27 12.94
CA LYS A 67 -1.85 0.92 13.25
C LYS A 67 -2.47 1.57 12.00
N PRO A 68 -3.78 1.41 11.75
CA PRO A 68 -4.45 2.08 10.65
C PRO A 68 -4.64 3.57 10.92
N SER A 69 -4.30 4.41 9.95
CA SER A 69 -4.54 5.86 10.00
C SER A 69 -6.03 6.17 9.86
N LYS A 70 -6.45 7.39 10.25
CA LYS A 70 -7.84 7.84 10.08
C LYS A 70 -8.26 7.85 8.60
N GLY A 71 -7.34 8.26 7.71
CA GLY A 71 -7.57 8.24 6.26
C GLY A 71 -7.76 6.82 5.72
N LEU A 72 -6.92 5.88 6.16
CA LEU A 72 -7.04 4.47 5.75
C LEU A 72 -8.38 3.87 6.18
N ARG A 73 -8.84 4.15 7.41
CA ARG A 73 -10.14 3.65 7.89
C ARG A 73 -11.30 4.13 7.02
N LYS A 74 -11.40 5.44 6.77
CA LYS A 74 -12.44 6.01 5.90
C LYS A 74 -12.38 5.45 4.48
N PHE A 75 -11.17 5.24 3.97
CA PHE A 75 -10.96 4.68 2.64
C PHE A 75 -11.44 3.22 2.55
N LEU A 76 -11.14 2.40 3.56
CA LEU A 76 -11.60 1.01 3.64
C LEU A 76 -13.12 0.93 3.85
N GLU A 77 -13.69 1.76 4.71
CA GLU A 77 -15.16 1.82 4.92
C GLU A 77 -15.91 2.15 3.63
N ALA A 78 -15.36 3.02 2.78
CA ALA A 78 -16.01 3.45 1.54
C ALA A 78 -15.90 2.43 0.39
N HIS A 79 -14.92 1.52 0.42
CA HIS A 79 -14.59 0.67 -0.75
C HIS A 79 -14.54 -0.83 -0.44
N CYS A 80 -14.63 -1.22 0.83
CA CYS A 80 -14.56 -2.61 1.27
C CYS A 80 -15.80 -2.99 2.06
N GLU A 81 -16.96 -3.06 1.40
CA GLU A 81 -18.19 -3.60 1.98
C GLU A 81 -18.23 -5.13 1.80
N GLY A 82 -17.98 -5.89 2.86
CA GLY A 82 -18.17 -7.34 2.89
C GLY A 82 -17.17 -8.18 2.06
N GLU A 83 -16.12 -7.58 1.49
CA GLU A 83 -15.04 -8.30 0.80
C GLU A 83 -13.86 -8.62 1.73
N THR A 84 -13.16 -9.73 1.45
CA THR A 84 -11.90 -10.09 2.12
C THR A 84 -10.76 -9.15 1.69
N LEU A 85 -9.97 -8.69 2.66
CA LEU A 85 -8.86 -7.75 2.46
C LEU A 85 -7.50 -8.44 2.64
N GLY A 86 -6.74 -8.57 1.56
CA GLY A 86 -5.35 -8.96 1.55
C GLY A 86 -4.46 -7.86 2.14
N VAL A 87 -3.77 -8.17 3.24
CA VAL A 87 -2.84 -7.26 3.91
C VAL A 87 -1.41 -7.80 3.90
N ALA A 88 -0.43 -6.89 3.92
CA ALA A 88 1.00 -7.24 3.93
C ALA A 88 1.50 -7.68 5.31
N ASP A 89 0.86 -7.20 6.38
CA ASP A 89 1.22 -7.47 7.77
C ASP A 89 -0.01 -7.97 8.55
N SER A 90 0.17 -9.11 9.23
CA SER A 90 -0.83 -9.70 10.12
C SER A 90 -1.23 -8.78 11.27
N LYS A 91 -0.29 -8.00 11.82
CA LYS A 91 -0.57 -7.06 12.92
C LYS A 91 -1.46 -5.92 12.46
N LEU A 92 -1.15 -5.36 11.29
CA LEU A 92 -1.98 -4.34 10.67
C LEU A 92 -3.38 -4.89 10.36
N GLY A 93 -3.46 -6.11 9.82
CA GLY A 93 -4.73 -6.81 9.59
C GLY A 93 -5.56 -6.95 10.85
N ASN A 94 -4.94 -7.32 11.98
CA ASN A 94 -5.63 -7.42 13.27
C ASN A 94 -6.10 -6.04 13.77
N ALA A 95 -5.26 -5.01 13.66
CA ALA A 95 -5.64 -3.65 14.04
C ALA A 95 -6.77 -3.08 13.16
N ILE A 96 -6.83 -3.47 11.88
CA ILE A 96 -7.94 -3.14 10.97
C ILE A 96 -9.20 -3.91 11.41
N LYS A 97 -9.12 -5.23 11.65
CA LYS A 97 -10.24 -6.04 12.15
C LYS A 97 -10.84 -5.51 13.44
N GLU A 98 -10.01 -5.07 14.40
CA GLU A 98 -10.48 -4.49 15.66
C GLU A 98 -11.27 -3.20 15.45
N LYS A 99 -10.90 -2.39 14.46
CA LYS A 99 -11.55 -1.10 14.18
C LYS A 99 -12.73 -1.23 13.22
N LEU A 100 -12.61 -2.15 12.27
CA LEU A 100 -13.56 -2.41 11.19
C LEU A 100 -13.98 -3.87 11.31
N GLN A 101 -14.89 -4.14 12.24
CA GLN A 101 -15.32 -5.50 12.60
C GLN A 101 -15.98 -6.27 11.44
N GLN A 102 -16.39 -5.57 10.38
CA GLN A 102 -17.01 -6.14 9.19
C GLN A 102 -15.98 -6.60 8.13
N LEU A 103 -14.69 -6.31 8.31
CA LEU A 103 -13.64 -6.57 7.35
C LEU A 103 -12.82 -7.81 7.72
N GLU A 104 -12.83 -8.81 6.85
CA GLU A 104 -12.00 -9.99 7.02
C GLU A 104 -10.62 -9.78 6.37
N CYS A 105 -9.60 -9.47 7.17
CA CYS A 105 -8.22 -9.39 6.70
C CYS A 105 -7.57 -10.78 6.58
N VAL A 106 -6.93 -11.04 5.45
CA VAL A 106 -6.25 -12.29 5.11
C VAL A 106 -4.79 -11.99 4.77
N LEU A 107 -3.87 -12.80 5.30
CA LEU A 107 -2.47 -12.80 4.91
C LEU A 107 -2.11 -14.21 4.47
N ASN A 108 -1.86 -14.37 3.17
CA ASN A 108 -1.48 -15.63 2.54
C ASN A 108 -0.24 -15.41 1.67
N ASN A 109 0.51 -16.49 1.37
CA ASN A 109 1.64 -16.44 0.43
C ASN A 109 1.22 -15.91 -0.94
N VAL A 110 0.01 -16.24 -1.37
CA VAL A 110 -0.59 -15.72 -2.60
C VAL A 110 -0.76 -14.20 -2.56
N VAL A 111 -1.25 -13.64 -1.44
CA VAL A 111 -1.40 -12.18 -1.27
C VAL A 111 -0.03 -11.51 -1.31
N MET A 112 0.99 -12.09 -0.69
CA MET A 112 2.36 -11.56 -0.74
C MET A 112 2.92 -11.55 -2.18
N GLU A 113 2.68 -12.59 -2.95
CA GLU A 113 3.13 -12.67 -4.35
C GLU A 113 2.33 -11.75 -5.28
N LEU A 114 1.02 -11.61 -5.05
CA LEU A 114 0.19 -10.58 -5.70
C LEU A 114 0.74 -9.19 -5.42
N MET A 115 1.06 -8.88 -4.16
CA MET A 115 1.66 -7.59 -3.80
C MET A 115 3.03 -7.39 -4.46
N ARG A 116 3.82 -8.45 -4.62
CA ARG A 116 5.10 -8.41 -5.33
C ARG A 116 4.93 -8.12 -6.81
N GLY A 117 3.98 -8.77 -7.47
CA GLY A 117 3.64 -8.52 -8.88
C GLY A 117 3.01 -7.14 -9.13
N LEU A 118 2.13 -6.71 -8.24
CA LEU A 118 1.59 -5.34 -8.23
C LEU A 118 2.71 -4.30 -8.09
N ARG A 119 3.77 -4.60 -7.33
CA ARG A 119 4.92 -3.70 -7.15
C ARG A 119 5.73 -3.54 -8.43
N SER A 120 5.93 -4.59 -9.22
CA SER A 120 6.70 -4.51 -10.48
C SER A 120 5.94 -3.74 -11.55
N GLN A 121 4.62 -3.91 -11.63
CA GLN A 121 3.77 -3.28 -12.66
C GLN A 121 3.02 -2.03 -12.19
N LEU A 122 3.32 -1.50 -10.99
CA LEU A 122 2.53 -0.45 -10.34
C LEU A 122 2.35 0.80 -11.22
N THR A 123 3.43 1.23 -11.88
CA THR A 123 3.43 2.41 -12.75
C THR A 123 2.45 2.27 -13.90
N GLU A 124 2.38 1.08 -14.49
CA GLU A 124 1.51 0.78 -15.63
C GLU A 124 0.05 0.53 -15.21
N LEU A 125 -0.16 0.08 -13.97
CA LEU A 125 -1.46 -0.21 -13.38
C LEU A 125 -2.14 1.02 -12.79
N ILE A 126 -1.36 1.98 -12.27
CA ILE A 126 -1.85 3.27 -11.78
C ILE A 126 -1.50 4.34 -12.81
N SER A 127 -2.20 4.32 -13.95
CA SER A 127 -2.03 5.31 -15.04
C SER A 127 -2.22 6.76 -14.58
N SER A 128 -2.88 7.00 -13.45
CA SER A 128 -3.08 8.33 -12.86
C SER A 128 -1.88 8.86 -12.08
N LEU A 129 -0.82 8.05 -11.93
CA LEU A 129 0.36 8.39 -11.14
C LEU A 129 1.58 8.34 -12.03
N ALA A 130 2.08 9.51 -12.43
CA ALA A 130 3.30 9.59 -13.22
C ALA A 130 4.47 8.96 -12.44
N THR A 131 5.26 8.14 -13.12
CA THR A 131 6.49 7.54 -12.56
C THR A 131 7.42 8.60 -11.96
N GLN A 132 7.39 9.79 -12.56
CA GLN A 132 8.18 10.95 -12.15
C GLN A 132 7.74 11.55 -10.81
N ASP A 133 6.50 11.31 -10.38
CA ASP A 133 5.98 11.81 -9.10
C ASP A 133 6.24 10.84 -7.94
N LEU A 134 6.29 9.54 -8.22
CA LEU A 134 6.45 8.52 -7.18
C LEU A 134 7.84 8.57 -6.52
N ALA A 135 8.90 8.75 -7.33
CA ALA A 135 10.28 8.81 -6.86
C ALA A 135 10.54 9.98 -5.89
N PRO A 136 10.21 11.24 -6.21
CA PRO A 136 10.39 12.36 -5.28
C PRO A 136 9.50 12.25 -4.04
N MET A 137 8.25 11.75 -4.16
CA MET A 137 7.40 11.48 -2.99
C MET A 137 8.03 10.43 -2.06
N SER A 138 8.58 9.34 -2.63
CA SER A 138 9.26 8.31 -1.85
C SER A 138 10.52 8.85 -1.17
N LEU A 139 11.30 9.69 -1.84
CA LEU A 139 12.50 10.31 -1.28
C LEU A 139 12.16 11.28 -0.15
N GLY A 140 11.19 12.18 -0.38
CA GLY A 140 10.73 13.15 0.63
C GLY A 140 10.16 12.48 1.87
N LEU A 141 9.39 11.40 1.69
CA LEU A 141 8.89 10.58 2.79
C LEU A 141 10.04 9.90 3.53
N SER A 142 11.00 9.31 2.82
CA SER A 142 12.16 8.63 3.42
C SER A 142 13.00 9.58 4.28
N HIS A 143 13.26 10.80 3.79
CA HIS A 143 13.96 11.83 4.57
C HIS A 143 13.16 12.24 5.81
N SER A 144 11.85 12.48 5.65
CA SER A 144 10.97 12.88 6.75
C SER A 144 10.89 11.79 7.83
N LEU A 145 10.79 10.53 7.41
CA LEU A 145 10.72 9.37 8.29
C LEU A 145 12.03 9.13 9.03
N SER A 146 13.17 9.27 8.34
CA SER A 146 14.50 9.16 8.95
C SER A 146 14.70 10.23 10.02
N ARG A 147 14.34 11.49 9.72
CA ARG A 147 14.40 12.60 10.70
C ARG A 147 13.50 12.34 11.91
N TYR A 148 12.29 11.83 11.68
CA TYR A 148 11.36 11.48 12.76
C TYR A 148 11.93 10.39 13.68
N LYS A 149 12.44 9.29 13.11
CA LYS A 149 13.04 8.19 13.88
C LYS A 149 14.28 8.62 14.67
N LEU A 150 15.13 9.46 14.08
CA LEU A 150 16.36 9.94 14.72
C LEU A 150 16.10 11.03 15.78
N LYS A 151 14.84 11.44 16.00
CA LYS A 151 14.49 12.65 16.79
C LYS A 151 15.35 13.84 16.37
N PHE A 152 15.59 13.96 15.07
CA PHE A 152 16.52 14.92 14.51
C PHE A 152 16.06 16.33 14.87
N SER A 153 16.80 16.98 15.75
CA SER A 153 16.58 18.37 16.15
C SER A 153 17.55 19.21 15.33
N PRO A 154 17.09 20.09 14.42
CA PRO A 154 17.98 20.93 13.61
C PRO A 154 18.89 21.81 14.49
N ASP A 155 18.45 22.18 15.70
CA ASP A 155 19.26 22.91 16.69
C ASP A 155 20.49 22.15 17.20
N LYS A 156 20.53 20.82 17.05
CA LYS A 156 21.65 20.00 17.53
C LYS A 156 22.70 19.74 16.46
N VAL A 157 22.50 20.23 15.24
CA VAL A 157 23.41 19.95 14.13
C VAL A 157 24.15 21.20 13.74
N ASN A 158 25.39 21.28 14.19
CA ASN A 158 26.27 22.41 13.93
C ASN A 158 26.78 22.33 12.48
N PHE A 159 26.00 22.88 11.53
CA PHE A 159 26.43 23.12 10.15
C PHE A 159 26.79 24.60 9.96
N LEU A 160 27.72 25.10 10.78
CA LEU A 160 28.41 26.36 10.56
C LEU A 160 29.90 26.03 10.44
N LEU A 161 30.36 25.91 9.20
CA LEU A 161 31.77 25.97 8.82
C LEU A 161 31.97 27.28 8.06
#